data_AF-R6K235-F1
#
_entry.id   AF-R6K235-F1
#
_cell.length_a   1.000
_cell.length_b   1.000
_cell.length_c   1.000
_cell.angle_alpha   90.00
_cell.angle_beta   90.00
_cell.angle_gamma   90.00
#
_symmetry.space_group_name_H-M   'P 1'
#
loop_
_entity.id
_entity.type
_entity.pdbx_description
1 polymer ?
#
loop_
_entity_poly.entity_id
_entity_poly.type
_entity_poly.pdbx_seq_one_letter_code
_entity_poly.pdbx_strand_id
1 'polypeptide(L)'
;MVVGFVGLGIMGKPMAKNLCKAGYSLIVDEHHKENTDELIKSGAKSGSLKKIAGSTVMNAKVPMMIEDNVKPGFRIDLHIKDLNNALECAHSVGAPVPMTAQVSEIMQYLHNNGDGNSDHSAIIHYYEKLTGTKL
;
A
#
# COMPACT_ATOMS: atom_id res chain seq x y z
N MET A 1 -3.86 -4.35 21.80
CA MET A 1 -3.39 -3.91 20.46
C MET A 1 -2.43 -4.96 19.93
N VAL A 2 -2.59 -5.39 18.66
CA VAL A 2 -1.68 -6.35 18.02
C VAL A 2 -0.77 -5.58 17.07
N VAL A 3 0.55 -5.76 17.21
CA VAL A 3 1.55 -5.09 16.37
C VAL A 3 2.04 -6.08 15.33
N GLY A 4 1.86 -5.76 14.06
CA GLY A 4 2.47 -6.49 12.97
C GLY A 4 3.85 -5.92 12.63
N PHE A 5 4.87 -6.76 12.54
CA PHE A 5 6.25 -6.33 12.32
C PHE A 5 6.87 -7.12 11.15
N VAL A 6 7.29 -6.41 10.12
CA VAL A 6 7.88 -6.96 8.89
C VAL A 6 9.34 -6.49 8.78
N GLY A 7 10.24 -7.36 8.35
CA GLY A 7 11.66 -7.05 8.18
C GLY A 7 12.46 -7.25 9.47
N LEU A 8 12.81 -8.51 9.77
CA LEU A 8 13.54 -8.92 10.98
C LEU A 8 15.07 -8.95 10.78
N GLY A 9 15.59 -8.03 9.98
CA GLY A 9 17.03 -7.87 9.77
C GLY A 9 17.77 -7.35 11.01
N ILE A 10 19.00 -6.85 10.79
CA ILE A 10 19.91 -6.37 11.85
C ILE A 10 19.23 -5.36 12.78
N MET A 11 18.45 -4.43 12.22
CA MET A 11 17.72 -3.42 13.00
C MET A 11 16.36 -3.89 13.49
N GLY A 12 15.60 -4.63 12.68
CA GLY A 12 14.22 -5.01 13.01
C GLY A 12 14.12 -6.02 14.14
N LYS A 13 15.03 -6.99 14.19
CA LYS A 13 15.04 -8.04 15.22
C LYS A 13 15.15 -7.50 16.67
N PRO A 14 16.11 -6.62 17.02
CA PRO A 14 16.19 -6.07 18.38
C PRO A 14 14.97 -5.19 18.73
N MET A 15 14.40 -4.46 17.76
CA MET A 15 13.16 -3.70 17.99
C MET A 15 11.97 -4.61 18.31
N ALA A 16 11.78 -5.68 17.53
CA ALA A 16 10.71 -6.64 17.77
C ALA A 16 10.86 -7.33 19.14
N LYS A 17 12.09 -7.68 19.56
CA LYS A 17 12.36 -8.21 20.91
C LYS A 17 11.96 -7.24 22.02
N ASN A 18 12.28 -5.95 21.86
CA ASN A 18 11.92 -4.93 22.85
C ASN A 18 10.41 -4.77 22.98
N LEU A 19 9.68 -4.84 21.87
CA LEU A 19 8.21 -4.81 21.88
C LEU A 19 7.61 -6.04 22.58
N CYS A 20 8.15 -7.25 22.34
CA CYS A 20 7.72 -8.44 23.08
C CYS A 20 8.00 -8.32 24.58
N LYS A 21 9.19 -7.83 24.98
CA LYS A 21 9.53 -7.60 26.40
C LYS A 21 8.62 -6.57 27.08
N ALA A 22 8.18 -5.56 26.34
CA ALA A 22 7.24 -4.56 26.82
C ALA A 22 5.79 -5.09 26.90
N GLY A 23 5.54 -6.36 26.57
CA GLY A 23 4.23 -7.00 26.69
C GLY A 23 3.29 -6.77 25.50
N TYR A 24 3.78 -6.22 24.39
CA TYR A 24 2.97 -6.08 23.18
C TYR A 24 2.78 -7.42 22.48
N SER A 25 1.55 -7.70 22.03
CA SER A 25 1.25 -8.88 21.22
C SER A 25 1.77 -8.67 19.79
N LEU A 26 2.91 -9.28 19.46
CA LEU A 26 3.52 -9.18 18.12
C LEU A 26 3.10 -10.30 17.18
N ILE A 27 2.88 -9.94 15.92
CA ILE A 27 2.86 -10.88 14.79
C ILE A 27 4.02 -10.51 13.87
N VAL A 28 4.85 -11.49 13.53
CA VAL A 28 6.02 -11.30 12.66
C VAL A 28 5.92 -12.12 11.39
N ASP A 29 6.41 -11.57 10.29
CA ASP A 29 6.62 -12.30 9.03
C ASP A 29 7.95 -11.86 8.40
N GLU A 30 8.73 -12.83 7.93
CA GLU A 30 10.08 -12.66 7.39
C GLU A 30 10.45 -13.85 6.49
N HIS A 31 11.24 -13.57 5.45
CA HIS A 31 11.72 -14.59 4.52
C HIS A 31 12.70 -15.57 5.17
N HIS A 32 13.55 -15.08 6.08
CA HIS A 32 14.51 -15.87 6.85
C HIS A 32 13.89 -16.46 8.13
N LYS A 33 13.48 -17.74 8.06
CA LYS A 33 12.78 -18.45 9.15
C LYS A 33 13.51 -18.42 10.50
N GLU A 34 14.84 -18.43 10.50
CA GLU A 34 15.65 -18.40 11.73
C GLU A 34 15.36 -17.17 12.62
N ASN A 35 15.16 -15.99 12.01
CA ASN A 35 14.85 -14.77 12.74
C ASN A 35 13.44 -14.78 13.32
N THR A 36 12.51 -15.43 12.63
CA THR A 36 11.14 -15.63 13.09
C THR A 36 11.09 -16.58 14.29
N ASP A 37 11.80 -17.71 14.23
CA ASP A 37 11.85 -18.69 15.32
C ASP A 37 12.42 -18.11 16.62
N GLU A 38 13.44 -17.26 16.51
CA GLU A 38 14.04 -16.56 17.65
C GLU A 38 13.05 -15.61 18.35
N LEU A 39 12.18 -14.96 17.57
CA LEU A 39 11.15 -14.05 18.11
C LEU A 39 9.94 -14.78 18.65
N ILE A 40 9.58 -15.94 18.08
CA ILE A 40 8.53 -16.79 18.65
C ILE A 40 8.92 -17.24 20.06
N LYS A 41 10.17 -17.65 20.27
CA LYS A 41 10.70 -17.96 21.61
C LYS A 41 10.64 -16.76 22.57
N SER A 42 10.68 -15.54 22.03
CA SER A 42 10.58 -14.29 22.79
C SER A 42 9.13 -13.83 23.01
N GLY A 43 8.12 -14.60 22.56
CA GLY A 43 6.69 -14.32 22.77
C GLY A 43 5.94 -13.76 21.55
N ALA A 44 6.59 -13.64 20.39
CA ALA A 44 5.91 -13.26 19.15
C ALA A 44 5.11 -14.43 18.54
N LYS A 45 4.16 -14.12 17.65
CA LYS A 45 3.47 -15.11 16.83
C LYS A 45 3.93 -14.99 15.37
N SER A 46 4.14 -16.12 14.71
CA SER A 46 4.32 -16.11 13.25
C SER A 46 3.00 -15.73 12.56
N GLY A 47 3.09 -14.91 11.51
CA GLY A 47 1.98 -14.56 10.65
C GLY A 47 2.41 -14.46 9.20
N SER A 48 1.56 -13.87 8.36
CA SER A 48 1.87 -13.60 6.96
C SER A 48 1.77 -12.11 6.67
N LEU A 49 2.51 -11.64 5.68
CA LEU A 49 2.47 -10.29 5.11
C LEU A 49 1.04 -9.89 4.77
N LYS A 50 0.25 -10.82 4.22
CA LYS A 50 -1.17 -10.59 3.92
C LYS A 50 -2.01 -10.25 5.16
N LYS A 51 -1.66 -10.80 6.33
CA LYS A 51 -2.35 -10.55 7.60
C LYS A 51 -1.83 -9.30 8.32
N ILE A 52 -0.57 -8.95 8.11
CA ILE A 52 0.12 -7.88 8.86
C ILE A 52 0.09 -6.55 8.11
N ALA A 53 0.26 -6.57 6.80
CA ALA A 53 0.42 -5.39 5.95
C ALA A 53 -0.50 -5.42 4.71
N GLY A 54 -1.44 -6.37 4.65
CA GLY A 54 -2.35 -6.50 3.53
C GLY A 54 -3.42 -5.41 3.52
N SER A 55 -3.80 -4.96 2.32
CA SER A 55 -5.00 -4.15 2.10
C SER A 55 -5.87 -4.78 1.02
N THR A 56 -7.18 -4.51 1.06
CA THR A 56 -8.09 -4.96 0.01
C THR A 56 -7.67 -4.43 -1.36
N VAL A 57 -7.19 -3.18 -1.41
CA VAL A 57 -6.66 -2.57 -2.64
C VAL A 57 -5.44 -3.34 -3.13
N MET A 58 -4.47 -3.64 -2.28
CA MET A 58 -3.26 -4.37 -2.67
C MET A 58 -3.61 -5.77 -3.20
N ASN A 59 -4.48 -6.50 -2.48
CA ASN A 59 -4.91 -7.84 -2.89
C ASN A 59 -5.67 -7.84 -4.22
N ALA A 60 -6.42 -6.79 -4.53
CA ALA A 60 -7.20 -6.69 -5.76
C ALA A 60 -6.38 -6.13 -6.94
N LYS A 61 -5.55 -5.12 -6.70
CA LYS A 61 -4.93 -4.30 -7.74
C LYS A 61 -3.52 -4.74 -8.11
N VAL A 62 -2.73 -5.30 -7.18
CA VAL A 62 -1.38 -5.76 -7.50
C VAL A 62 -1.38 -6.86 -8.58
N PRO A 63 -2.24 -7.90 -8.53
CA PRO A 63 -2.29 -8.87 -9.63
C PRO A 63 -2.66 -8.23 -10.97
N MET A 64 -3.60 -7.28 -10.97
CA MET A 64 -3.99 -6.54 -12.17
C MET A 64 -2.82 -5.73 -12.74
N MET A 65 -2.00 -5.10 -11.89
CA MET A 65 -0.81 -4.34 -12.31
C MET A 65 0.27 -5.24 -12.88
N ILE A 66 0.56 -6.39 -12.24
CA ILE A 66 1.56 -7.36 -12.72
C ILE A 66 1.14 -7.97 -14.07
N GLU A 67 -0.15 -8.22 -14.27
CA GLU A 67 -0.69 -8.81 -15.50
C GLU A 67 -0.99 -7.77 -16.60
N ASP A 68 -0.70 -6.49 -16.36
CA ASP A 68 -1.07 -5.37 -17.23
C ASP A 68 -2.58 -5.36 -17.58
N ASN A 69 -3.41 -5.83 -16.66
CA ASN A 69 -4.86 -5.97 -16.83
C ASN A 69 -5.59 -4.73 -16.33
N VAL A 70 -5.78 -3.77 -17.24
CA VAL A 70 -6.47 -2.50 -16.96
C VAL A 70 -7.96 -2.52 -17.27
N LYS A 71 -8.58 -3.70 -17.39
CA LYS A 71 -10.03 -3.81 -17.61
C LYS A 71 -10.79 -3.15 -16.46
N PRO A 72 -11.71 -2.22 -16.75
CA PRO A 72 -12.30 -1.34 -15.75
C PRO A 72 -13.19 -2.12 -14.76
N GLY A 73 -12.77 -2.17 -13.50
CA GLY A 73 -13.67 -2.36 -12.36
C GLY A 73 -14.14 -1.01 -11.81
N PHE A 74 -13.25 0.00 -11.82
CA PHE A 74 -13.57 1.39 -11.53
C PHE A 74 -12.68 2.33 -12.35
N ARG A 75 -13.30 3.16 -13.20
CA ARG A 75 -12.59 3.98 -14.19
C ARG A 75 -11.83 5.14 -13.57
N ILE A 76 -10.67 5.49 -14.13
CA ILE A 76 -9.90 6.68 -13.73
C ILE A 76 -10.74 7.96 -13.79
N ASP A 77 -11.53 8.17 -14.83
CA ASP A 77 -12.39 9.36 -14.96
C ASP A 77 -13.42 9.48 -13.82
N LEU A 78 -13.93 8.34 -13.33
CA LEU A 78 -14.82 8.31 -12.18
C LEU A 78 -14.06 8.60 -10.89
N HIS A 79 -12.83 8.11 -10.78
CA HIS A 79 -11.97 8.40 -9.63
C HIS A 79 -11.59 9.89 -9.57
N ILE A 80 -11.30 10.53 -10.71
CA ILE A 80 -11.06 11.99 -10.79
C ILE A 80 -12.27 12.75 -10.25
N LYS A 81 -13.48 12.37 -10.65
CA LYS A 81 -14.72 12.98 -10.14
C LYS A 81 -14.82 12.88 -8.60
N ASP A 82 -14.49 11.72 -8.02
CA ASP A 82 -14.54 11.53 -6.57
C ASP A 82 -13.41 12.29 -5.84
N LEU A 83 -12.21 12.39 -6.43
CA LEU A 83 -11.10 13.19 -5.88
C LEU A 83 -11.41 14.68 -5.88
N ASN A 84 -12.07 15.19 -6.94
CA ASN A 84 -12.52 16.59 -6.99
C ASN A 84 -13.51 16.89 -5.86
N ASN A 85 -14.50 16.02 -5.64
CA ASN A 85 -15.43 16.15 -4.51
C ASN A 85 -14.70 16.17 -3.15
N ALA A 86 -13.69 15.32 -2.99
CA ALA A 86 -12.90 15.27 -1.76
C ALA A 86 -12.07 16.55 -1.55
N LEU A 87 -11.46 17.09 -2.61
CA LEU A 87 -10.69 18.34 -2.57
C LEU A 87 -11.59 19.54 -2.27
N GLU A 88 -12.75 19.65 -2.93
CA GLU A 88 -13.74 20.70 -2.66
C GLU A 88 -14.23 20.66 -1.20
N CYS A 89 -14.54 19.47 -0.69
CA CYS A 89 -14.92 19.29 0.71
C CYS A 89 -13.79 19.71 1.65
N ALA A 90 -12.56 19.27 1.40
CA ALA A 90 -11.40 19.63 2.22
C ALA A 90 -11.17 21.14 2.27
N HIS A 91 -11.28 21.82 1.12
CA HIS A 91 -11.18 23.28 1.05
C HIS A 91 -12.30 23.98 1.85
N SER A 92 -13.53 23.47 1.79
CA SER A 92 -14.67 24.06 2.51
C SER A 92 -14.51 24.09 4.03
N VAL A 93 -13.72 23.16 4.59
CA VAL A 93 -13.45 23.05 6.04
C VAL A 93 -12.01 23.44 6.43
N GLY A 94 -11.19 23.89 5.47
CA GLY A 94 -9.79 24.24 5.70
C GLY A 94 -8.88 23.06 6.06
N ALA A 95 -9.24 21.83 5.67
CA ALA A 95 -8.45 20.64 5.94
C ALA A 95 -7.35 20.43 4.87
N PRO A 96 -6.07 20.29 5.25
CA PRO A 96 -5.00 20.01 4.28
C PRO A 96 -5.02 18.54 3.83
N VAL A 97 -5.04 18.30 2.52
CA VAL A 97 -5.05 16.95 1.91
C VAL A 97 -3.97 16.81 0.81
N PRO A 98 -2.67 16.98 1.14
CA PRO A 98 -1.59 17.03 0.14
C PRO A 98 -1.47 15.74 -0.69
N MET A 99 -1.69 14.58 -0.08
CA MET A 99 -1.64 13.30 -0.82
C MET A 99 -2.79 13.18 -1.82
N THR A 100 -3.99 13.66 -1.47
CA THR A 100 -5.14 13.68 -2.39
C THR A 100 -4.87 14.59 -3.57
N ALA A 101 -4.30 15.79 -3.33
CA ALA A 101 -3.93 16.71 -4.40
C ALA A 101 -2.89 16.10 -5.35
N GLN A 102 -1.87 15.43 -4.80
CA GLN A 102 -0.87 14.75 -5.63
C GLN A 102 -1.48 13.61 -6.46
N VAL A 103 -2.34 12.78 -5.86
CA VAL A 103 -3.02 11.69 -6.59
C VAL A 103 -3.95 12.25 -7.67
N SER A 104 -4.63 13.38 -7.42
CA SER A 104 -5.44 14.06 -8.44
C SER A 104 -4.64 14.40 -9.69
N GLU A 105 -3.45 14.98 -9.53
CA GLU A 105 -2.57 15.30 -10.67
C GLU A 105 -2.09 14.05 -11.41
N ILE A 106 -1.78 12.97 -10.67
CA ILE A 106 -1.41 11.68 -11.28
C ILE A 106 -2.57 11.12 -12.11
N MET A 107 -3.80 11.16 -11.59
CA MET A 107 -4.98 10.69 -12.32
C MET A 107 -5.26 11.54 -13.57
N GLN A 108 -5.07 12.87 -13.48
CA GLN A 108 -5.19 13.76 -14.64
C GLN A 108 -4.14 13.47 -15.71
N TYR A 109 -2.91 13.16 -15.30
CA TYR A 109 -1.88 12.70 -16.23
C TYR A 109 -2.34 11.44 -16.97
N LEU A 110 -2.85 10.43 -16.25
CA LEU A 110 -3.31 9.17 -16.83
C LEU A 110 -4.47 9.36 -17.80
N HIS A 111 -5.47 10.17 -17.42
CA HIS A 111 -6.57 10.56 -18.30
C HIS A 111 -6.05 11.12 -19.63
N ASN A 112 -5.13 12.09 -19.56
CA ASN A 112 -4.55 12.75 -20.73
C ASN A 112 -3.64 11.85 -21.58
N ASN A 113 -3.20 10.72 -21.02
CA ASN A 113 -2.35 9.74 -21.72
C ASN A 113 -3.12 8.47 -22.14
N GLY A 114 -4.46 8.54 -22.19
CA GLY A 114 -5.30 7.49 -22.78
C GLY A 114 -5.88 6.49 -21.79
N ASP A 115 -5.62 6.63 -20.49
CA ASP A 115 -6.07 5.70 -19.45
C ASP A 115 -7.38 6.13 -18.76
N GLY A 116 -8.06 7.18 -19.22
CA GLY A 116 -9.30 7.68 -18.58
C GLY A 116 -10.39 6.61 -18.40
N ASN A 117 -10.51 5.69 -19.37
CA ASN A 117 -11.46 4.56 -19.32
C ASN A 117 -10.89 3.28 -18.69
N SER A 118 -9.60 3.26 -18.36
CA SER A 118 -8.93 2.14 -17.70
C SER A 118 -9.34 2.03 -16.24
N ASP A 119 -9.21 0.84 -15.64
CA ASP A 119 -9.29 0.72 -14.18
C ASP A 119 -8.25 1.62 -13.51
N HIS A 120 -8.56 2.17 -12.34
CA HIS A 120 -7.60 2.93 -11.53
C HIS A 120 -6.34 2.16 -11.10
N SER A 121 -6.27 0.83 -11.31
CA SER A 121 -5.00 0.08 -11.28
C SER A 121 -3.98 0.57 -12.32
N ALA A 122 -4.43 1.20 -13.41
CA ALA A 122 -3.57 1.81 -14.44
C ALA A 122 -2.71 2.97 -13.90
N ILE A 123 -2.85 3.35 -12.63
CA ILE A 123 -1.86 4.19 -11.94
C ILE A 123 -0.44 3.65 -12.04
N ILE A 124 -0.27 2.34 -12.24
CA ILE A 124 1.04 1.76 -12.51
C ILE A 124 1.70 2.36 -13.76
N HIS A 125 0.95 2.64 -14.84
CA HIS A 125 1.50 3.22 -16.08
C HIS A 125 2.18 4.57 -15.84
N TYR A 126 1.70 5.37 -14.89
CA TYR A 126 2.35 6.61 -14.48
C TYR A 126 3.77 6.34 -13.94
N TYR A 127 3.89 5.37 -13.03
CA TYR A 127 5.17 5.03 -12.43
C TYR A 127 6.11 4.31 -13.41
N GLU A 128 5.59 3.45 -14.28
CA GLU A 128 6.39 2.83 -15.34
C GLU A 128 6.95 3.87 -16.29
N LYS A 129 6.13 4.86 -16.67
CA LYS A 129 6.55 5.98 -17.52
C LYS A 129 7.60 6.85 -16.85
N LEU A 130 7.44 7.13 -15.56
CA LEU A 130 8.38 7.95 -14.78
C LEU A 130 9.73 7.25 -14.59
N THR A 131 9.72 5.94 -14.37
CA THR A 131 10.93 5.14 -14.08
C THR A 131 11.58 4.53 -15.33
N GLY A 132 10.88 4.53 -16.46
CA GLY A 132 11.32 3.84 -17.68
C GLY A 132 11.39 2.31 -17.52
N THR A 133 10.73 1.75 -16.52
CA THR A 133 10.78 0.33 -16.17
C THR A 133 9.37 -0.24 -16.10
N LYS A 134 9.15 -1.42 -16.68
CA LYS A 134 7.91 -2.19 -16.52
C LYS A 134 7.98 -3.08 -15.29
N LEU A 135 6.83 -3.30 -14.65
CA LEU A 135 6.72 -4.19 -13.49
C LEU A 135 6.92 -5.67 -13.85
#